data_AF-D3SZY4-F1
#
_entry.id   AF-D3SZY4-F1
#
_cell.length_a   1.000
_cell.length_b   1.000
_cell.length_c   1.000
_cell.angle_alpha   90.00
_cell.angle_beta   90.00
_cell.angle_gamma   90.00
#
_symmetry.space_group_name_H-M   'P 1'
#
loop_
_entity.id
_entity.type
_entity.pdbx_description
1 polymer ?
#
loop_
_entity_poly.entity_id
_entity_poly.type
_entity_poly.pdbx_seq_one_letter_code
_entity_poly.pdbx_strand_id
1 'polypeptide(L)'
;MTTEYDPEQRRAYVAGDRTSTSTMSDRRRLERFLRSKLQEAGEQYEQLRDSTDKQLEDAQQAYEVAKNARQLPSDDDGRVKLVCRRYAERRAAMLDEEYRPACYEAGHPDCEGCAEDVREGRIETW
;
A
#
# COMPACT_ATOMS: atom_id res chain seq x y z
N MET A 1 -93.93 -14.80 -11.20
CA MET A 1 -93.67 -14.26 -12.54
C MET A 1 -93.68 -12.76 -12.42
N THR A 2 -92.65 -11.96 -12.64
CA THR A 2 -91.23 -12.09 -13.03
C THR A 2 -90.60 -10.77 -12.53
N THR A 3 -89.64 -10.81 -11.61
CA THR A 3 -88.95 -9.59 -11.15
C THR A 3 -87.76 -9.33 -12.06
N GLU A 4 -87.67 -8.08 -12.50
CA GLU A 4 -86.73 -7.53 -13.48
C GLU A 4 -85.26 -7.69 -13.08
N TYR A 5 -84.45 -7.97 -14.09
CA TYR A 5 -83.01 -8.16 -14.04
C TYR A 5 -82.32 -6.81 -14.35
N ASP A 6 -81.68 -6.22 -13.35
CA ASP A 6 -80.90 -4.98 -13.46
C ASP A 6 -79.45 -5.30 -13.91
N PRO A 7 -79.01 -4.84 -15.08
CA PRO A 7 -77.69 -5.15 -15.63
C PRO A 7 -76.53 -4.30 -15.08
N GLU A 8 -76.75 -3.36 -14.14
CA GLU A 8 -75.68 -2.44 -13.70
C GLU A 8 -74.75 -3.01 -12.60
N GLN A 9 -75.08 -4.16 -12.00
CA GLN A 9 -74.28 -4.72 -10.89
C GLN A 9 -73.03 -5.53 -11.32
N ARG A 10 -72.66 -5.54 -12.60
CA ARG A 10 -71.54 -6.36 -13.10
C ARG A 10 -70.22 -5.61 -13.29
N ARG A 11 -70.02 -4.49 -12.59
CA ARG A 11 -68.87 -3.59 -12.78
C ARG A 11 -67.77 -3.66 -11.71
N ALA A 12 -67.60 -4.78 -11.01
CA ALA A 12 -66.68 -4.82 -9.87
C ALA A 12 -65.83 -6.10 -9.71
N TYR A 13 -65.44 -6.78 -10.80
CA TYR A 13 -64.62 -8.00 -10.67
C TYR A 13 -63.54 -8.19 -11.75
N VAL A 14 -62.81 -7.15 -12.18
CA VAL A 14 -61.49 -7.35 -12.84
C VAL A 14 -60.56 -6.17 -12.56
N ALA A 15 -60.07 -6.04 -11.33
CA ALA A 15 -58.96 -5.15 -11.00
C ALA A 15 -58.22 -5.67 -9.77
N GLY A 16 -57.75 -6.91 -9.85
CA GLY A 16 -57.00 -7.55 -8.77
C GLY A 16 -55.62 -7.95 -9.26
N ASP A 17 -54.61 -7.24 -8.75
CA ASP A 17 -53.26 -7.74 -8.47
C ASP A 17 -52.24 -7.82 -9.63
N ARG A 18 -51.47 -6.74 -9.79
CA ARG A 18 -50.15 -6.73 -10.47
C ARG A 18 -49.05 -6.11 -9.60
N THR A 19 -49.31 -5.88 -8.32
CA THR A 19 -48.43 -5.04 -7.46
C THR A 19 -47.48 -5.85 -6.59
N SER A 20 -47.65 -7.18 -6.51
CA SER A 20 -46.93 -8.03 -5.56
C SER A 20 -45.51 -8.47 -6.01
N THR A 21 -45.15 -8.34 -7.29
CA THR A 21 -43.80 -8.72 -7.81
C THR A 21 -42.78 -7.59 -7.81
N SER A 22 -43.20 -6.32 -7.81
CA SER A 22 -42.27 -5.18 -7.88
C SER A 22 -41.47 -5.02 -6.57
N THR A 23 -42.14 -5.12 -5.43
CA THR A 23 -41.55 -4.80 -4.11
C THR A 23 -40.42 -5.75 -3.71
N MET A 24 -40.53 -7.06 -4.00
CA MET A 24 -39.45 -8.03 -3.76
C MET A 24 -38.25 -7.83 -4.68
N SER A 25 -38.48 -7.42 -5.94
CA SER A 25 -37.42 -7.18 -6.91
C SER A 25 -36.66 -5.88 -6.62
N ASP A 26 -37.40 -4.84 -6.22
CA ASP A 26 -36.86 -3.54 -5.82
C ASP A 26 -36.00 -3.64 -4.55
N ARG A 27 -36.44 -4.44 -3.56
CA ARG A 27 -35.67 -4.65 -2.31
C ARG A 27 -34.36 -5.41 -2.55
N ARG A 28 -34.38 -6.45 -3.39
CA ARG A 28 -33.16 -7.19 -3.79
C ARG A 28 -32.21 -6.34 -4.63
N ARG A 29 -32.73 -5.44 -5.46
CA ARG A 29 -31.92 -4.51 -6.26
C ARG A 29 -31.25 -3.47 -5.36
N LEU A 30 -31.97 -2.94 -4.37
CA LEU A 30 -31.43 -1.99 -3.40
C LEU A 30 -30.35 -2.62 -2.51
N GLU A 31 -30.56 -3.83 -2.01
CA GLU A 31 -29.54 -4.54 -1.21
C GLU A 31 -28.24 -4.77 -1.98
N ARG A 32 -28.33 -5.16 -3.26
CA ARG A 32 -27.14 -5.33 -4.10
C ARG A 32 -26.41 -4.02 -4.33
N PHE A 33 -27.14 -2.93 -4.53
CA PHE A 33 -26.58 -1.60 -4.71
C PHE A 33 -25.90 -1.07 -3.43
N LEU A 34 -26.52 -1.26 -2.27
CA LEU A 34 -25.92 -0.90 -0.98
C LEU A 34 -24.67 -1.74 -0.69
N ARG A 35 -24.71 -3.04 -0.98
CA ARG A 35 -23.55 -3.93 -0.83
C ARG A 35 -22.40 -3.53 -1.75
N SER A 36 -22.68 -3.21 -3.02
CA SER A 36 -21.62 -2.80 -3.95
C SER A 36 -20.99 -1.47 -3.52
N LYS A 37 -21.78 -0.52 -3.02
CA LYS A 37 -21.24 0.76 -2.53
C LYS A 37 -20.40 0.62 -1.26
N LEU A 38 -20.77 -0.29 -0.35
CA LEU A 38 -19.97 -0.61 0.83
C LEU A 38 -18.66 -1.32 0.45
N GLN A 39 -18.70 -2.24 -0.53
CA GLN A 39 -17.50 -2.90 -1.04
C GLN A 39 -16.56 -1.92 -1.73
N GLU A 40 -17.08 -1.08 -2.62
CA GLU A 40 -16.31 0.00 -3.26
C GLU A 40 -15.67 0.90 -2.21
N ALA A 41 -16.41 1.34 -1.18
CA ALA A 41 -15.85 2.18 -0.12
C ALA A 41 -14.75 1.46 0.70
N GLY A 42 -14.90 0.15 0.94
CA GLY A 42 -13.89 -0.67 1.61
C GLY A 42 -12.60 -0.79 0.80
N GLU A 43 -12.71 -1.13 -0.49
CA GLU A 43 -11.57 -1.25 -1.41
C GLU A 43 -10.79 0.06 -1.53
N GLN A 44 -11.48 1.20 -1.56
CA GLN A 44 -10.83 2.52 -1.61
C GLN A 44 -10.11 2.86 -0.28
N TYR A 45 -10.65 2.43 0.86
CA TYR A 45 -10.02 2.63 2.16
C TYR A 45 -8.77 1.77 2.36
N GLU A 46 -8.81 0.52 1.89
CA GLU A 46 -7.65 -0.38 1.87
C GLU A 46 -6.52 0.20 1.00
N GLN A 47 -6.83 0.67 -0.21
CA GLN A 47 -5.84 1.30 -1.09
C GLN A 47 -5.17 2.53 -0.47
N LEU A 48 -5.95 3.38 0.22
CA LEU A 48 -5.40 4.54 0.92
C LEU A 48 -4.49 4.15 2.08
N ARG A 49 -4.88 3.14 2.87
CA ARG A 49 -4.05 2.61 3.97
C ARG A 49 -2.76 2.00 3.44
N ASP A 50 -2.85 1.09 2.47
CA ASP A 50 -1.68 0.42 1.89
C ASP A 50 -0.67 1.43 1.33
N SER A 51 -1.16 2.47 0.64
CA SER A 51 -0.29 3.52 0.10
C SER A 51 0.39 4.36 1.18
N THR A 52 -0.28 4.56 2.33
CA THR A 52 0.26 5.31 3.47
C THR A 52 1.26 4.47 4.25
N ASP A 53 0.93 3.21 4.51
CA ASP A 53 1.78 2.27 5.22
C ASP A 53 3.09 2.06 4.46
N LYS A 54 3.03 1.88 3.14
CA LYS A 54 4.23 1.79 2.30
C LYS A 54 5.10 3.05 2.36
N GLN A 55 4.50 4.23 2.30
CA GLN A 55 5.26 5.49 2.41
C GLN A 55 5.95 5.64 3.77
N LEU A 56 5.30 5.18 4.85
CA LEU A 56 5.88 5.18 6.18
C LEU A 56 7.03 4.18 6.30
N GLU A 57 6.87 2.98 5.74
CA GLU A 57 7.93 1.96 5.69
C GLU A 57 9.15 2.47 4.91
N ASP A 58 8.94 3.04 3.72
CA ASP A 58 10.01 3.62 2.90
C ASP A 58 10.74 4.74 3.67
N ALA A 59 10.01 5.61 4.37
CA ALA A 59 10.58 6.69 5.17
C ALA A 59 11.38 6.17 6.39
N GLN A 60 10.86 5.15 7.08
CA GLN A 60 11.55 4.51 8.20
C GLN A 60 12.85 3.85 7.73
N GLN A 61 12.81 3.13 6.61
CA GLN A 61 13.98 2.50 6.02
C GLN A 61 15.04 3.53 5.62
N ALA A 62 14.65 4.61 4.93
CA ALA A 62 15.57 5.69 4.57
C ALA A 62 16.19 6.35 5.80
N TYR A 63 15.40 6.56 6.86
CA TYR A 63 15.89 7.11 8.13
C TYR A 63 16.92 6.20 8.81
N GLU A 64 16.63 4.90 8.94
CA GLU A 64 17.55 3.96 9.58
C GLU A 64 18.86 3.84 8.80
N VAL A 65 18.79 3.79 7.47
CA VAL A 65 20.00 3.80 6.61
C VAL A 65 20.84 5.06 6.85
N ALA A 66 20.22 6.23 6.84
CA ALA A 66 20.91 7.50 7.08
C ALA A 66 21.52 7.58 8.48
N LYS A 67 20.77 7.08 9.48
CA LYS A 67 21.19 7.04 10.88
C LYS A 67 22.38 6.10 11.09
N ASN A 68 22.40 4.94 10.42
CA ASN A 68 23.49 3.99 10.48
C ASN A 68 24.76 4.59 9.87
N ALA A 69 24.67 5.14 8.66
CA ALA A 69 25.82 5.73 7.98
C ALA A 69 26.44 6.91 8.77
N ARG A 70 25.63 7.75 9.42
CA ARG A 70 26.10 8.89 10.23
C ARG A 70 26.78 8.50 11.55
N GLN A 71 26.53 7.29 12.05
CA GLN A 71 27.16 6.81 13.29
C GLN A 71 28.55 6.22 13.05
N LEU A 72 28.94 6.04 11.78
CA LEU A 72 30.25 5.51 11.45
C LEU A 72 31.36 6.51 11.84
N PRO A 73 32.48 6.01 12.39
CA PRO A 73 33.61 6.86 12.74
C PRO A 73 34.13 7.55 11.49
N SER A 74 34.30 8.86 11.58
CA SER A 74 34.82 9.70 10.52
C SER A 74 36.10 10.40 10.97
N ASP A 75 36.94 10.81 10.01
CA ASP A 75 38.07 11.71 10.27
C ASP A 75 37.62 13.18 10.27
N ASP A 76 38.59 14.08 10.49
CA ASP A 76 38.34 15.53 10.57
C ASP A 76 37.86 16.12 9.23
N ASP A 77 38.09 15.43 8.11
CA ASP A 77 37.60 15.82 6.79
C ASP A 77 36.23 15.21 6.47
N GLY A 78 35.61 14.51 7.43
CA GLY A 78 34.29 13.88 7.28
C GLY A 78 34.32 12.59 6.47
N ARG A 79 35.49 11.99 6.24
CA ARG A 79 35.60 10.69 5.55
C ARG A 79 35.39 9.56 6.54
N VAL A 80 34.57 8.59 6.16
CA VAL A 80 34.30 7.40 6.96
C VAL A 80 35.52 6.48 6.99
N LYS A 81 35.94 6.07 8.18
CA LYS A 81 37.03 5.13 8.42
C LYS A 81 36.50 3.70 8.38
N LEU A 82 36.80 3.00 7.29
CA LEU A 82 36.32 1.64 7.03
C LEU A 82 37.44 0.70 6.61
N VAL A 83 37.22 -0.60 6.78
CA VAL A 83 38.09 -1.66 6.24
C VAL A 83 37.49 -2.16 4.93
N CYS A 84 38.25 -2.04 3.85
CA CYS A 84 37.83 -2.50 2.53
C CYS A 84 37.86 -4.02 2.47
N ARG A 85 36.70 -4.65 2.31
CA ARG A 85 36.58 -6.11 2.18
C ARG A 85 37.34 -6.69 0.98
N ARG A 86 37.34 -6.00 -0.16
CA ARG A 86 37.99 -6.46 -1.41
C ARG A 86 39.51 -6.53 -1.30
N TYR A 87 40.12 -5.50 -0.70
CA TYR A 87 41.57 -5.33 -0.66
C TYR A 87 42.17 -5.58 0.74
N ALA A 88 41.32 -5.85 1.74
CA ALA A 88 41.69 -6.04 3.14
C ALA A 88 42.54 -4.89 3.71
N GLU A 89 42.20 -3.65 3.36
CA GLU A 89 42.96 -2.46 3.76
C GLU A 89 42.10 -1.39 4.44
N ARG A 90 42.73 -0.60 5.29
CA ARG A 90 42.11 0.54 5.97
C ARG A 90 41.98 1.72 5.02
N ARG A 91 40.76 2.25 4.87
CA ARG A 91 40.46 3.42 4.04
C ARG A 91 39.73 4.48 4.84
N ALA A 92 39.98 5.74 4.49
CA ALA A 92 39.11 6.86 4.80
C ALA A 92 38.44 7.29 3.48
N ALA A 93 37.12 7.16 3.37
CA ALA A 93 36.38 7.42 2.14
C ALA A 93 35.16 8.31 2.37
N MET A 94 34.90 9.23 1.44
CA MET A 94 33.62 9.93 1.37
C MET A 94 32.53 8.95 0.97
N LEU A 95 31.35 9.10 1.57
CA LEU A 95 30.13 8.42 1.14
C LEU A 95 29.37 9.31 0.16
N ASP A 96 28.78 8.71 -0.88
CA ASP A 96 27.82 9.38 -1.74
C ASP A 96 26.41 9.41 -1.14
N GLU A 97 25.42 9.87 -1.93
CA GLU A 97 24.03 10.02 -1.51
C GLU A 97 23.36 8.67 -1.20
N GLU A 98 23.84 7.59 -1.82
CA GLU A 98 23.39 6.22 -1.60
C GLU A 98 24.21 5.46 -0.55
N TYR A 99 25.05 6.19 0.18
CA TYR A 99 25.96 5.71 1.21
C TYR A 99 26.99 4.69 0.70
N ARG A 100 27.45 4.86 -0.54
CA ARG A 100 28.53 4.08 -1.13
C ARG A 100 29.87 4.79 -0.93
N PRO A 101 30.93 4.09 -0.53
CA PRO A 101 32.27 4.67 -0.47
C PRO A 101 32.76 5.14 -1.84
N ALA A 102 33.57 6.19 -1.90
CA ALA A 102 34.16 6.71 -3.13
C ALA A 102 34.94 5.67 -3.97
N CYS A 103 35.35 4.54 -3.38
CA CYS A 103 36.03 3.43 -4.05
C CYS A 103 35.09 2.30 -4.50
N TYR A 104 33.77 2.50 -4.44
CA TYR A 104 32.77 1.53 -4.83
C TYR A 104 32.85 1.19 -6.32
N GLU A 105 32.73 -0.10 -6.65
CA GLU A 105 32.69 -0.62 -8.01
C GLU A 105 31.46 -1.51 -8.17
N ALA A 106 30.55 -1.14 -9.06
CA ALA A 106 29.33 -1.90 -9.32
C ALA A 106 29.65 -3.27 -9.95
N GLY A 107 28.90 -4.31 -9.58
CA GLY A 107 29.09 -5.66 -10.10
C GLY A 107 30.18 -6.48 -9.40
N HIS A 108 30.90 -5.90 -8.43
CA HIS A 108 31.83 -6.64 -7.58
C HIS A 108 31.16 -7.01 -6.24
N PRO A 109 31.06 -8.30 -5.87
CA PRO A 109 30.29 -8.74 -4.70
C PRO A 109 30.79 -8.14 -3.38
N ASP A 110 32.11 -7.99 -3.20
CA ASP A 110 32.65 -7.34 -2.00
C ASP A 110 32.34 -5.83 -1.94
N CYS A 111 32.21 -5.15 -3.08
CA CYS A 111 31.87 -3.73 -3.11
C CYS A 111 30.37 -3.52 -2.88
N GLU A 112 29.53 -4.40 -3.42
CA GLU A 112 28.08 -4.43 -3.16
C GLU A 112 27.78 -4.73 -1.69
N GLY A 113 28.41 -5.77 -1.13
CA GLY A 113 28.30 -6.09 0.29
C GLY A 113 28.84 -4.98 1.20
N CYS A 114 29.94 -4.31 0.82
CA CYS A 114 30.44 -3.16 1.58
C CYS A 114 29.42 -2.01 1.63
N ALA A 115 28.72 -1.73 0.53
CA ALA A 115 27.68 -0.70 0.51
C ALA A 115 26.45 -1.12 1.34
N GLU A 116 26.07 -2.39 1.33
CA GLU A 116 25.01 -2.95 2.19
C GLU A 116 25.37 -2.82 3.68
N ASP A 117 26.57 -3.26 4.06
CA ASP A 117 27.06 -3.20 5.44
C ASP A 117 27.14 -1.76 5.97
N VAL A 118 27.43 -0.78 5.11
CA VAL A 118 27.39 0.65 5.48
C VAL A 118 25.95 1.09 5.80
N ARG A 119 24.98 0.73 4.96
CA ARG A 119 23.56 1.08 5.16
C ARG A 119 22.96 0.39 6.38
N GLU A 120 23.43 -0.80 6.70
CA GLU A 120 23.00 -1.56 7.87
C GLU A 120 23.78 -1.22 9.14
N GLY A 121 24.85 -0.41 9.04
CA GLY A 121 25.70 -0.03 10.17
C GLY A 121 26.53 -1.19 10.74
N ARG A 122 26.81 -2.21 9.92
CA ARG A 122 27.58 -3.42 10.28
C ARG A 122 28.99 -3.45 9.71
N ILE A 123 29.35 -2.44 8.92
CA ILE A 123 30.67 -2.34 8.27
C ILE A 123 31.81 -2.33 9.29
N GLU A 124 32.91 -3.00 8.95
CA GLU A 124 34.13 -2.97 9.77
C GLU A 124 34.81 -1.60 9.68
N THR A 125 35.18 -1.05 10.85
CA THR A 125 35.73 0.31 11.02
C THR A 125 37.01 0.30 11.84
N TRP A 126 37.78 1.40 11.82
CA TRP A 126 39.08 1.52 12.50
C TRP A 126 39.38 2.94 13.00
#